data_AF-A0AAW1S307-F1
#
_entry.id   AF-A0AAW1S307-F1
#
_cell.length_a   1.000
_cell.length_b   1.000
_cell.length_c   1.000
_cell.angle_alpha   90.00
_cell.angle_beta   90.00
_cell.angle_gamma   90.00
#
_symmetry.space_group_name_H-M   'P 1'
#
loop_
_entity.id
_entity.type
_entity.pdbx_description
1 polymer ?
#
loop_
_entity_poly.entity_id
_entity_poly.type
_entity_poly.pdbx_seq_one_letter_code
_entity_poly.pdbx_strand_id
1 'polypeptide(L)'
;MAGLWRTVRDLYKAVRFFGNEELNVLKREVLDLQSQVDKLKELRAKRVKYEEEMTLAQVRASVGRLMGQEAADEERQAAMRRALDMKEAELLGKLEAGMKGKMQNRVAAVMGDLDLDRLLHDPTIDVKQAVKDSIAKLDASDQPGPPHQADGPHDHPPSQDPSPMPQHPGKAPGSD
;
A
#
# COMPACT_ATOMS: atom_id res chain seq x y z
N MET A 1 55.00 25.49 35.08
CA MET A 1 55.96 26.59 34.81
C MET A 1 57.19 26.16 34.00
N ALA A 2 57.88 25.06 34.32
CA ALA A 2 59.14 24.67 33.64
C ALA A 2 59.02 24.25 32.15
N GLY A 3 57.85 23.78 31.69
CA GLY A 3 57.65 23.34 30.30
C GLY A 3 57.61 24.48 29.28
N LEU A 4 57.03 25.63 29.63
CA LEU A 4 56.95 26.82 28.77
C LEU A 4 58.33 27.43 28.52
N TRP A 5 59.20 27.39 29.52
CA TRP A 5 60.57 27.87 29.38
C TRP A 5 61.43 26.99 28.46
N ARG A 6 61.11 25.70 28.33
CA ARG A 6 61.75 24.80 27.36
C ARG A 6 61.27 25.08 25.94
N THR A 7 59.96 25.20 25.71
CA THR A 7 59.42 25.51 24.38
C THR A 7 59.88 26.87 23.87
N VAL A 8 59.92 27.91 24.72
CA VAL A 8 60.46 29.23 24.35
C VAL A 8 61.96 29.14 24.02
N ARG A 9 62.73 28.34 24.77
CA ARG A 9 64.17 28.13 24.51
C ARG A 9 64.41 27.37 23.20
N ASP A 10 63.61 26.36 22.91
CA ASP A 10 63.71 25.57 21.68
C ASP A 10 63.28 26.38 20.46
N LEU A 11 62.23 27.21 20.59
CA LEU A 11 61.82 28.16 19.57
C LEU A 11 62.91 29.22 19.32
N TYR A 12 63.52 29.75 20.38
CA TYR A 12 64.63 30.71 20.26
C TYR A 12 65.86 30.08 19.58
N LYS A 13 66.19 28.82 19.91
CA LYS A 13 67.26 28.09 19.21
C LYS A 13 66.93 27.90 17.74
N ALA A 14 65.72 27.45 17.40
CA ALA A 14 65.30 27.28 16.01
C ALA A 14 65.39 28.60 15.24
N VAL A 15 64.84 29.69 15.79
CA VAL A 15 64.88 31.03 15.18
C VAL A 15 66.30 31.58 15.05
N ARG A 16 67.22 31.24 15.98
CA ARG A 16 68.62 31.66 15.94
C ARG A 16 69.44 30.98 14.85
N PHE A 17 69.03 29.79 14.40
CA PHE A 17 69.71 29.04 13.34
C PHE A 17 69.21 29.38 11.94
N PHE A 18 68.01 29.96 11.81
CA PHE A 18 67.51 30.45 10.53
C PHE A 18 68.10 31.80 10.18
N GLY A 19 68.70 31.92 9.00
CA GLY A 19 69.07 33.22 8.44
C GLY A 19 67.83 34.07 8.14
N ASN A 20 67.97 35.40 8.12
CA ASN A 20 66.85 36.31 7.79
C ASN A 20 66.17 35.97 6.44
N GLU A 21 66.91 35.42 5.48
CA GLU A 21 66.38 34.95 4.20
C GLU A 21 65.50 33.71 4.33
N GLU A 22 65.96 32.68 5.03
CA GLU A 22 65.18 31.44 5.23
C GLU A 22 63.90 31.73 6.03
N LEU A 23 63.96 32.66 6.99
CA LEU A 23 62.81 33.08 7.78
C LEU A 23 61.80 33.87 6.93
N ASN A 24 62.27 34.64 5.93
CA ASN A 24 61.41 35.31 4.96
C ASN A 24 60.78 34.35 3.95
N VAL A 25 61.53 33.33 3.50
CA VAL A 25 60.99 32.24 2.66
C VAL A 25 59.91 31.48 3.40
N LEU A 26 60.18 31.05 4.64
CA LEU A 26 59.23 30.35 5.48
C LEU A 26 57.96 31.17 5.74
N LYS A 27 58.08 32.49 5.98
CA LYS A 27 56.91 33.37 6.10
C LYS A 27 56.07 33.42 4.83
N ARG A 28 56.70 33.48 3.65
CA ARG A 28 55.99 33.47 2.36
C ARG A 28 55.27 32.14 2.15
N GLU A 29 55.93 31.02 2.43
CA GLU A 29 55.33 29.70 2.32
C GLU A 29 54.17 29.52 3.29
N VAL A 30 54.29 29.97 4.54
CA VAL A 30 53.18 29.92 5.51
C VAL A 30 52.00 30.77 5.06
N LEU A 31 52.23 31.97 4.51
CA LEU A 31 51.16 32.80 3.95
C LEU A 31 50.51 32.16 2.73
N ASP A 32 51.30 31.51 1.87
CA ASP A 32 50.78 30.79 0.71
C ASP A 32 49.95 29.56 1.13
N LEU A 33 50.48 28.74 2.05
CA LEU A 33 49.76 27.62 2.66
C LEU A 33 48.46 28.08 3.32
N GLN A 34 48.47 29.21 4.04
CA GLN A 34 47.28 29.76 4.65
C GLN A 34 46.23 30.15 3.60
N SER A 35 46.66 30.82 2.52
CA SER A 35 45.80 31.14 1.37
C SER A 35 45.22 29.88 0.72
N GLN A 36 46.01 28.82 0.55
CA GLN A 36 45.54 27.53 0.02
C GLN A 36 44.52 26.87 0.95
N VAL A 37 44.75 26.88 2.26
CA VAL A 37 43.82 26.34 3.27
C VAL A 37 42.49 27.09 3.24
N ASP A 38 42.52 28.42 3.14
CA ASP A 38 41.31 29.24 3.11
C ASP A 38 40.51 29.00 1.82
N LYS A 39 41.18 28.88 0.66
CA LYS A 39 40.54 28.47 -0.60
C LYS A 39 39.90 27.07 -0.50
N LEU A 40 40.60 26.11 0.11
CA LEU A 40 40.07 24.76 0.30
C LEU A 40 38.86 24.75 1.22
N LYS A 41 38.85 25.56 2.29
CA LYS A 41 37.67 25.72 3.16
C LYS A 41 36.49 26.30 2.39
N GLU A 42 36.71 27.33 1.58
CA GLU A 42 35.65 27.92 0.76
C GLU A 42 35.09 26.92 -0.27
N LEU A 43 35.96 26.16 -0.94
CA LEU A 43 35.54 25.11 -1.88
C LEU A 43 34.76 24.00 -1.18
N ARG A 44 35.19 23.58 0.02
CA ARG A 44 34.43 22.61 0.83
C ARG A 44 33.06 23.16 1.22
N ALA A 45 32.99 24.41 1.68
CA ALA A 45 31.71 25.04 2.03
C ALA A 45 30.76 25.12 0.83
N LYS A 46 31.28 25.42 -0.37
CA LYS A 46 30.50 25.41 -1.62
C LYS A 46 30.00 24.01 -1.99
N ARG A 47 30.84 22.99 -1.86
CA ARG A 47 30.43 21.58 -2.11
C ARG A 47 29.33 21.14 -1.15
N VAL A 48 29.49 21.40 0.14
CA VAL A 48 28.48 21.06 1.16
C VAL A 48 27.14 21.72 0.82
N LYS A 49 27.13 23.02 0.52
CA LYS A 49 25.90 23.72 0.10
C LYS A 49 25.26 23.10 -1.15
N TYR A 50 26.07 22.80 -2.16
CA TYR A 50 25.56 22.18 -3.39
C TYR A 50 24.98 20.78 -3.12
N GLU A 51 25.65 19.96 -2.30
CA GLU A 51 25.18 18.64 -1.90
C GLU A 51 23.89 18.72 -1.05
N GLU A 52 23.81 19.66 -0.13
CA GLU A 52 22.60 19.96 0.65
C GLU A 52 21.44 20.40 -0.25
N GLU A 53 21.68 21.28 -1.22
CA GLU A 53 20.65 21.73 -2.18
C GLU A 53 20.18 20.57 -3.07
N MET A 54 21.10 19.75 -3.58
CA MET A 54 20.79 18.56 -4.37
C MET A 54 19.97 17.54 -3.58
N THR A 55 20.38 17.22 -2.35
CA THR A 55 19.66 16.27 -1.49
C THR A 55 18.29 16.80 -1.13
N LEU A 56 18.17 18.09 -0.81
CA LEU A 56 16.90 18.72 -0.50
C LEU A 56 15.97 18.77 -1.73
N ALA A 57 16.50 19.01 -2.93
CA ALA A 57 15.74 18.89 -4.17
C ALA A 57 15.25 17.45 -4.42
N GLN A 58 16.12 16.45 -4.19
CA GLN A 58 15.75 15.04 -4.32
C GLN A 58 14.66 14.64 -3.32
N VAL A 59 14.74 15.10 -2.08
CA VAL A 59 13.73 14.88 -1.04
C VAL A 59 12.41 15.57 -1.40
N ARG A 60 12.44 16.81 -1.89
CA ARG A 60 11.23 17.49 -2.38
C ARG A 60 10.57 16.73 -3.53
N ALA A 61 11.37 16.23 -4.47
CA ALA A 61 10.86 15.45 -5.59
C ALA A 61 10.27 14.10 -5.14
N SER A 62 10.88 13.41 -4.16
CA SER A 62 10.32 12.17 -3.62
C SER A 62 9.02 12.42 -2.85
N VAL A 63 8.95 13.47 -2.03
CA VAL A 63 7.73 13.88 -1.34
C VAL A 63 6.61 14.22 -2.33
N GLY A 64 6.91 14.97 -3.38
CA GLY A 64 5.93 15.29 -4.43
C GLY A 64 5.37 14.04 -5.11
N ARG A 65 6.22 13.03 -5.39
CA ARG A 65 5.76 11.74 -5.93
C ARG A 65 4.88 10.97 -4.96
N LEU A 66 5.24 10.94 -3.68
CA LEU A 66 4.46 10.25 -2.65
C LEU A 66 3.08 10.90 -2.46
N MET A 67 3.00 12.23 -2.39
CA MET A 67 1.70 12.92 -2.32
C MET A 67 0.86 12.66 -3.57
N GLY A 68 1.47 12.60 -4.77
CA GLY A 68 0.75 12.24 -5.99
C GLY A 68 0.23 10.80 -5.99
N GLN A 69 0.99 9.86 -5.42
CA GLN A 69 0.56 8.48 -5.24
C GLN A 69 -0.57 8.38 -4.22
N GLU A 70 -0.48 9.10 -3.10
CA GLU A 70 -1.51 9.14 -2.07
C GLU A 70 -2.84 9.65 -2.63
N ALA A 71 -2.82 10.76 -3.39
CA ALA A 71 -4.02 11.26 -4.07
C ALA A 71 -4.61 10.25 -5.07
N ALA A 72 -3.76 9.57 -5.84
CA ALA A 72 -4.22 8.54 -6.78
C ALA A 72 -4.82 7.32 -6.06
N ASP A 73 -4.27 6.95 -4.91
CA ASP A 73 -4.77 5.83 -4.12
C ASP A 73 -6.07 6.20 -3.38
N GLU A 74 -6.23 7.45 -2.92
CA GLU A 74 -7.50 7.96 -2.41
C GLU A 74 -8.59 7.94 -3.48
N GLU A 75 -8.29 8.38 -4.72
CA GLU A 75 -9.23 8.30 -5.84
C GLU A 75 -9.61 6.85 -6.16
N ARG A 76 -8.65 5.92 -6.15
CA ARG A 76 -8.90 4.48 -6.35
C ARG A 76 -9.77 3.90 -5.24
N GLN A 77 -9.51 4.24 -3.98
CA GLN A 77 -10.33 3.79 -2.86
C GLN A 77 -11.75 4.35 -2.94
N ALA A 78 -11.90 5.63 -3.29
CA ALA A 78 -13.20 6.25 -3.49
C ALA A 78 -13.97 5.59 -4.66
N ALA A 79 -13.30 5.30 -5.77
CA ALA A 79 -13.88 4.56 -6.89
C ALA A 79 -14.29 3.14 -6.50
N MET A 80 -13.44 2.44 -5.72
CA MET A 80 -13.72 1.09 -5.24
C MET A 80 -14.94 1.08 -4.30
N ARG A 81 -15.04 2.04 -3.37
CA ARG A 81 -16.22 2.18 -2.50
C ARG A 81 -17.49 2.40 -3.31
N ARG A 82 -17.49 3.31 -4.28
CA ARG A 82 -18.65 3.52 -5.17
C ARG A 82 -19.02 2.25 -5.95
N ALA A 83 -18.03 1.49 -6.41
CA ALA A 83 -18.28 0.23 -7.11
C ALA A 83 -18.90 -0.83 -6.18
N LEU A 84 -18.47 -0.90 -4.92
CA LEU A 84 -19.07 -1.76 -3.91
C LEU A 84 -20.50 -1.34 -3.59
N ASP A 85 -20.76 -0.04 -3.39
CA ASP A 85 -22.11 0.47 -3.13
C ASP A 85 -23.08 0.15 -4.29
N MET A 86 -22.61 0.29 -5.55
CA MET A 86 -23.40 -0.08 -6.72
C MET A 86 -23.68 -1.59 -6.77
N LYS A 87 -22.68 -2.42 -6.46
CA LYS A 87 -22.83 -3.88 -6.40
C LYS A 87 -23.80 -4.29 -5.30
N GLU A 88 -23.72 -3.66 -4.13
CA GLU A 88 -24.63 -3.90 -3.02
C GLU A 88 -26.07 -3.52 -3.40
N ALA A 89 -26.28 -2.34 -3.99
CA ALA A 89 -27.59 -1.92 -4.49
C ALA A 89 -28.14 -2.87 -5.57
N GLU A 90 -27.30 -3.35 -6.49
CA GLU A 90 -27.70 -4.33 -7.52
C GLU A 90 -28.12 -5.66 -6.90
N LEU A 91 -27.36 -6.16 -5.91
CA LEU A 91 -27.68 -7.40 -5.21
C LEU A 91 -28.95 -7.29 -4.38
N LEU A 92 -29.14 -6.18 -3.66
CA LEU A 92 -30.36 -5.91 -2.91
C LEU A 92 -31.57 -5.80 -3.84
N GLY A 93 -31.44 -5.11 -4.96
CA GLY A 93 -32.50 -5.01 -5.96
C GLY A 93 -32.86 -6.37 -6.57
N LYS A 94 -31.86 -7.22 -6.87
CA LYS A 94 -32.09 -8.60 -7.34
C LYS A 94 -32.76 -9.47 -6.29
N LEU A 95 -32.36 -9.35 -5.02
CA LEU A 95 -32.97 -10.07 -3.91
C LEU A 95 -34.43 -9.65 -3.73
N GLU A 96 -34.71 -8.35 -3.72
CA GLU A 96 -36.06 -7.80 -3.57
C GLU A 96 -36.96 -8.24 -4.74
N ALA A 97 -36.48 -8.12 -5.98
CA ALA A 97 -37.20 -8.58 -7.16
C ALA A 97 -37.48 -10.09 -7.10
N GLY A 98 -36.50 -10.89 -6.67
CA GLY A 98 -36.65 -12.34 -6.48
C GLY A 98 -37.64 -12.69 -5.37
N MET A 99 -37.60 -12.01 -4.22
CA MET A 99 -38.56 -12.19 -3.13
C MET A 99 -39.97 -11.79 -3.54
N LYS A 100 -40.12 -10.65 -4.23
CA LYS A 100 -41.42 -10.19 -4.74
C LYS A 100 -41.99 -11.16 -5.77
N GLY A 101 -41.17 -11.67 -6.68
CA GLY A 101 -41.57 -12.70 -7.64
C GLY A 101 -42.01 -14.00 -6.95
N LYS A 102 -41.25 -14.49 -5.97
CA LYS A 102 -41.63 -15.66 -5.16
C LYS A 102 -42.93 -15.43 -4.40
N MET A 103 -43.11 -14.25 -3.80
CA MET A 103 -44.32 -13.90 -3.06
C MET A 103 -45.54 -13.81 -3.98
N GLN A 104 -45.39 -13.19 -5.17
CA GLN A 104 -46.46 -13.13 -6.17
C GLN A 104 -46.83 -14.52 -6.69
N ASN A 105 -45.85 -15.39 -6.95
CA ASN A 105 -46.09 -16.77 -7.36
C ASN A 105 -46.81 -17.57 -6.26
N ARG A 106 -46.41 -17.40 -4.99
CA ARG A 106 -47.10 -18.00 -3.84
C ARG A 106 -48.54 -17.51 -3.71
N VAL A 107 -48.77 -16.21 -3.83
CA VAL A 107 -50.13 -15.63 -3.78
C VAL A 107 -50.98 -16.13 -4.94
N ALA A 108 -50.44 -16.21 -6.15
CA ALA A 108 -51.13 -16.75 -7.31
C ALA A 108 -51.44 -18.25 -7.14
N ALA A 109 -50.52 -19.02 -6.55
CA ALA A 109 -50.73 -20.43 -6.26
C ALA A 109 -51.81 -20.65 -5.18
N VAL A 110 -51.80 -19.87 -4.10
CA VAL A 110 -52.87 -19.90 -3.08
C VAL A 110 -54.21 -19.53 -3.70
N MET A 111 -54.26 -18.45 -4.50
CA MET A 111 -55.49 -18.02 -5.19
C MET A 111 -55.99 -19.07 -6.21
N GLY A 112 -55.09 -19.81 -6.86
CA GLY A 112 -55.44 -20.86 -7.81
C GLY A 112 -55.89 -22.18 -7.16
N ASP A 113 -55.37 -22.51 -5.97
CA ASP A 113 -55.78 -23.68 -5.18
C ASP A 113 -57.07 -23.43 -4.38
N LEU A 114 -57.40 -22.17 -4.12
CA LEU A 114 -58.67 -21.77 -3.51
C LEU A 114 -59.81 -21.86 -4.53
N ASP A 115 -60.68 -22.84 -4.31
CA ASP A 115 -61.92 -22.99 -5.06
C ASP A 115 -62.96 -21.92 -4.62
N LEU A 116 -62.79 -20.71 -5.14
CA LEU A 116 -63.56 -19.51 -4.77
C LEU A 116 -65.07 -19.71 -4.97
N ASP A 117 -65.48 -20.46 -6.00
CA ASP A 117 -66.90 -20.73 -6.25
C ASP A 117 -67.51 -21.59 -5.15
N ARG A 118 -66.78 -22.60 -4.67
CA ARG A 118 -67.22 -23.44 -3.55
C ARG A 118 -67.25 -22.69 -2.21
N LEU A 119 -66.26 -21.83 -1.98
CA LEU A 119 -66.17 -20.97 -0.78
C LEU A 119 -67.27 -19.89 -0.72
N LEU A 120 -67.75 -19.41 -1.87
CA LEU A 120 -68.82 -18.40 -1.94
C LEU A 120 -70.23 -18.99 -1.78
N HIS A 121 -70.43 -20.26 -2.12
CA HIS A 121 -71.74 -20.92 -2.11
C HIS A 121 -72.01 -21.80 -0.89
N ASP A 122 -70.99 -22.12 -0.08
CA ASP A 122 -71.13 -22.93 1.12
C ASP A 122 -70.76 -22.13 2.40
N PRO A 123 -71.74 -21.66 3.18
CA PRO A 123 -71.50 -20.83 4.36
C PRO A 123 -70.87 -21.59 5.54
N THR A 124 -70.67 -22.91 5.41
CA THR A 124 -70.05 -23.75 6.46
C THR A 124 -68.53 -23.81 6.37
N ILE A 125 -67.94 -23.32 5.28
CA ILE A 125 -66.50 -23.35 5.06
C ILE A 125 -65.85 -22.16 5.77
N ASP A 126 -64.96 -22.43 6.72
CA ASP A 126 -64.10 -21.40 7.31
C ASP A 126 -63.00 -21.02 6.33
N VAL A 127 -63.22 -19.90 5.64
CA VAL A 127 -62.29 -19.29 4.68
C VAL A 127 -60.88 -19.16 5.26
N LYS A 128 -60.74 -18.87 6.56
CA LYS A 128 -59.42 -18.74 7.21
C LYS A 128 -58.69 -20.07 7.27
N GLN A 129 -59.41 -21.17 7.51
CA GLN A 129 -58.82 -22.50 7.58
C GLN A 129 -58.41 -22.99 6.19
N ALA A 130 -59.25 -22.77 5.16
CA ALA A 130 -58.93 -23.12 3.78
C ALA A 130 -57.66 -22.40 3.26
N VAL A 131 -57.53 -21.10 3.54
CA VAL A 131 -56.32 -20.33 3.21
C VAL A 131 -55.09 -20.87 3.96
N LYS A 132 -55.25 -21.21 5.25
CA LYS A 132 -54.16 -21.75 6.08
C LYS A 132 -53.68 -23.12 5.58
N ASP A 133 -54.58 -23.97 5.12
CA ASP A 133 -54.25 -25.30 4.60
C ASP A 133 -53.53 -25.22 3.25
N SER A 134 -53.95 -24.32 2.35
CA SER A 134 -53.23 -24.08 1.08
C SER A 134 -51.84 -23.47 1.28
N ILE A 135 -51.67 -22.56 2.26
CA ILE A 135 -50.35 -22.04 2.64
C ILE A 135 -49.46 -23.18 3.19
N ALA A 136 -49.99 -24.03 4.07
CA ALA A 136 -49.23 -25.15 4.65
C ALA A 136 -48.76 -26.17 3.59
N LYS A 137 -49.57 -26.44 2.55
CA LYS A 137 -49.18 -27.30 1.42
C LYS A 137 -48.06 -26.68 0.57
N LEU A 138 -48.09 -25.36 0.36
CA LEU A 138 -47.05 -24.65 -0.37
C LEU A 138 -45.73 -24.61 0.41
N ASP A 139 -45.76 -24.35 1.73
CA ASP A 139 -44.56 -24.36 2.57
C ASP A 139 -43.91 -25.76 2.65
N ALA A 140 -44.71 -26.82 2.64
CA ALA A 140 -44.21 -28.20 2.58
C ALA A 140 -43.55 -28.55 1.23
N SER A 141 -43.90 -27.82 0.16
CA SER A 141 -43.37 -28.03 -1.20
C SER A 141 -42.15 -27.16 -1.52
N ASP A 142 -41.93 -26.06 -0.77
CA ASP A 142 -40.85 -25.07 -0.97
C ASP A 142 -39.59 -25.36 -0.13
N GLN A 143 -39.57 -26.48 0.62
CA GLN A 143 -38.36 -26.91 1.33
C GLN A 143 -37.28 -27.30 0.29
N PRO A 144 -36.11 -26.64 0.28
CA PRO A 144 -34.99 -27.13 -0.51
C PRO A 144 -34.61 -28.50 0.04
N GLY A 145 -34.60 -29.51 -0.82
CA GLY A 145 -34.00 -30.81 -0.50
C GLY A 145 -32.57 -30.62 0.03
N PRO A 146 -32.05 -31.58 0.82
CA PRO A 146 -30.74 -31.45 1.44
C PRO A 146 -29.69 -31.11 0.38
N PRO A 147 -28.69 -30.26 0.71
CA PRO A 147 -27.66 -29.88 -0.25
C PRO A 147 -27.01 -31.16 -0.77
N HIS A 148 -27.12 -31.40 -2.08
CA HIS A 148 -26.28 -32.38 -2.73
C HIS A 148 -24.84 -31.96 -2.47
N GLN A 149 -24.15 -32.73 -1.61
CA GLN A 149 -22.70 -32.75 -1.56
C GLN A 149 -22.25 -33.02 -2.99
N ALA A 150 -21.73 -31.99 -3.64
CA ALA A 150 -20.95 -32.17 -4.85
C ALA A 150 -19.71 -32.95 -4.42
N ASP A 151 -19.69 -34.25 -4.74
CA ASP A 151 -18.49 -35.07 -4.79
C ASP A 151 -17.49 -34.36 -5.70
N GLY A 152 -16.57 -33.61 -5.08
CA GLY A 152 -15.34 -33.20 -5.74
C GLY A 152 -14.41 -34.40 -5.80
N PRO A 153 -13.98 -34.87 -6.98
CA PRO A 153 -12.95 -35.90 -7.03
C PRO A 153 -11.65 -35.33 -6.49
N HIS A 154 -11.20 -35.91 -5.38
CA HIS A 154 -9.82 -35.83 -4.92
C HIS A 154 -8.91 -36.41 -6.00
N ASP A 155 -8.20 -35.54 -6.72
CA ASP A 155 -7.02 -35.93 -7.50
C ASP A 155 -5.85 -34.99 -7.19
N HIS A 156 -4.91 -35.52 -6.43
CA HIS A 156 -3.51 -35.09 -6.38
C HIS A 156 -2.66 -36.36 -6.19
N PRO A 157 -1.38 -36.41 -6.62
CA PRO A 157 -0.71 -35.74 -7.75
C PRO A 157 0.15 -36.75 -8.58
N PRO A 158 1.05 -36.30 -9.48
CA PRO A 158 2.44 -36.37 -9.03
C PRO A 158 3.33 -35.18 -9.41
N SER A 159 4.31 -35.01 -8.53
CA SER A 159 5.58 -34.27 -8.48
C SER A 159 6.32 -33.89 -9.77
N GLN A 160 7.31 -32.99 -9.57
CA GLN A 160 8.46 -32.56 -10.40
C GLN A 160 8.21 -31.20 -11.08
N ASP A 161 9.05 -30.16 -10.97
CA ASP A 161 10.42 -30.00 -10.45
C ASP A 161 10.61 -28.49 -10.17
N PRO A 162 11.47 -28.06 -9.22
CA PRO A 162 11.71 -26.66 -8.94
C PRO A 162 12.63 -26.08 -10.01
N SER A 163 12.16 -25.10 -10.78
CA SER A 163 13.04 -24.28 -11.61
C SER A 163 13.94 -23.44 -10.70
N PRO A 164 15.28 -23.60 -10.74
CA PRO A 164 16.20 -22.69 -10.11
C PRO A 164 16.60 -21.56 -11.08
N MET A 165 17.06 -20.44 -10.49
CA MET A 165 17.91 -19.38 -11.09
C MET A 165 17.18 -18.18 -11.74
N PRO A 166 17.70 -16.94 -11.58
CA PRO A 166 19.13 -16.59 -11.66
C PRO A 166 19.76 -16.07 -10.38
N GLN A 167 20.90 -16.68 -10.05
CA GLN A 167 21.97 -16.03 -9.32
C GLN A 167 22.50 -14.85 -10.17
N HIS A 168 22.58 -13.68 -9.56
CA HIS A 168 23.41 -12.60 -10.06
C HIS A 168 24.89 -12.94 -9.81
N PRO A 169 25.75 -13.04 -10.84
CA PRO A 169 27.18 -12.96 -10.63
C PRO A 169 27.57 -11.48 -10.51
N GLY A 170 28.19 -11.13 -9.38
CA GLY A 170 28.77 -9.82 -9.18
C GLY A 170 29.96 -9.55 -10.11
N LYS A 171 30.20 -8.28 -10.41
CA LYS A 171 31.55 -7.74 -10.63
C LYS A 171 31.54 -6.20 -10.52
N ALA A 172 32.16 -5.71 -9.45
CA ALA A 172 33.00 -4.51 -9.47
C ALA A 172 34.42 -4.98 -9.09
N PRO A 173 35.47 -4.16 -9.14
CA PRO A 173 35.87 -3.12 -10.09
C PRO A 173 37.24 -3.46 -10.75
N GLY A 174 37.66 -2.73 -11.78
CA GLY A 174 39.02 -2.77 -12.33
C GLY A 174 39.09 -1.85 -13.55
N SER A 175 39.72 -0.68 -13.41
CA SER A 175 41.14 -0.43 -13.73
C SER A 175 41.31 -0.06 -15.20
N ASP A 176 41.27 1.26 -15.47
CA ASP A 176 42.19 1.98 -16.37
C ASP A 176 42.26 3.44 -15.89
#